data_AF-A0A537FDQ3-F1
#
_entry.id   AF-A0A537FDQ3-F1
#
_cell.length_a   1.000
_cell.length_b   1.000
_cell.length_c   1.000
_cell.angle_alpha   90.00
_cell.angle_beta   90.00
_cell.angle_gamma   90.00
#
_symmetry.space_group_name_H-M   'P 1'
#
loop_
_entity.id
_entity.type
_entity.pdbx_description
1 polymer ?
#
loop_
_entity_poly.entity_id
_entity_poly.type
_entity_poly.pdbx_seq_one_letter_code
_entity_poly.pdbx_strand_id
1 'polypeptide(L)' 'MQRNQGISGPHMLIKIIEDSKIPLGQEEAKLHSIKGEVERDLPLSREDYAFLNRLVERANEWQRGTKSSEDTEPADTMSG' A
#
# COMPACT_ATOMS: atom_id res chain seq x y z
N MET A 1 -30.18 -9.44 -1.23
CA MET A 1 -29.12 -8.98 -2.15
C MET A 1 -28.34 -7.89 -1.46
N GLN A 2 -27.19 -8.25 -0.87
CA GLN A 2 -26.34 -7.35 -0.11
C GLN A 2 -25.61 -6.47 -1.12
N ARG A 3 -25.80 -5.15 -1.02
CA ARG A 3 -25.27 -4.20 -1.98
C ARG A 3 -23.75 -4.29 -1.96
N ASN A 4 -23.16 -4.58 -3.13
CA ASN A 4 -21.75 -4.34 -3.43
C ASN A 4 -21.43 -2.86 -3.17
N GLN A 5 -21.18 -2.48 -1.92
CA GLN A 5 -20.37 -1.32 -1.60
C GLN A 5 -18.96 -1.77 -1.96
N GLY A 6 -18.36 -1.14 -2.97
CA GLY A 6 -16.97 -1.43 -3.33
C GLY A 6 -16.13 -1.51 -2.07
N ILE A 7 -15.38 -2.59 -1.92
CA ILE A 7 -14.56 -2.84 -0.75
C ILE A 7 -13.54 -1.68 -0.73
N SER A 8 -13.82 -0.62 0.01
CA SER A 8 -12.99 0.60 0.08
C SER A 8 -12.94 1.07 1.53
N GLY A 9 -12.82 0.11 2.44
CA GLY A 9 -12.66 0.34 3.86
C GLY A 9 -11.18 0.31 4.28
N PRO A 10 -10.87 0.73 5.51
CA PRO A 10 -9.49 0.79 6.00
C PRO A 10 -8.78 -0.57 5.99
N HIS A 11 -9.53 -1.68 6.13
CA HIS A 11 -8.99 -3.04 5.94
C HIS A 11 -8.35 -3.24 4.56
N MET A 12 -8.97 -2.72 3.50
CA MET A 12 -8.41 -2.88 2.16
C MET A 12 -7.19 -1.99 1.96
N LEU A 13 -7.20 -0.75 2.49
CA LEU A 13 -6.05 0.14 2.42
C LEU A 13 -4.83 -0.50 3.12
N ILE A 14 -5.03 -1.02 4.34
CA ILE A 14 -3.98 -1.73 5.10
C ILE A 14 -3.46 -2.93 4.30
N LYS A 15 -4.37 -3.74 3.73
CA LYS A 15 -3.97 -4.89 2.92
C LYS A 15 -3.10 -4.52 1.71
N ILE A 16 -3.47 -3.47 0.97
CA ILE A 16 -2.67 -2.98 -0.17
C ILE A 16 -1.26 -2.59 0.28
N ILE A 17 -1.15 -1.90 1.42
CA ILE A 17 0.13 -1.50 1.99
C ILE A 17 0.96 -2.74 2.37
N GLU A 18 0.37 -3.70 3.08
CA GLU A 18 1.06 -4.94 3.50
C GLU A 18 1.49 -5.82 2.33
N ASP A 19 0.66 -5.93 1.29
CA ASP A 19 0.95 -6.72 0.09
C ASP A 19 2.05 -6.07 -0.76
N SER A 20 2.15 -4.73 -0.75
CA SER A 20 3.16 -4.01 -1.53
C SER A 20 4.59 -4.17 -1.02
N LYS A 21 4.75 -4.61 0.25
CA LYS A 21 6.05 -4.74 0.95
C LYS A 21 6.89 -3.46 0.91
N ILE A 22 6.26 -2.28 0.86
CA ILE A 22 7.01 -1.02 0.91
C ILE A 22 7.80 -0.87 2.20
N PRO A 23 8.99 -0.26 2.15
CA PRO A 23 9.69 0.13 3.36
C PRO A 23 8.92 1.25 4.07
N LEU A 24 8.56 1.03 5.35
CA LEU A 24 7.76 1.95 6.15
C LEU A 24 8.58 2.74 7.19
N GLY A 25 9.69 2.19 7.70
CA GLY A 25 10.52 2.87 8.70
C GLY A 25 9.71 3.30 9.93
N GLN A 26 9.69 4.60 10.25
CA GLN A 26 8.96 5.13 11.40
C GLN A 26 7.43 5.05 11.27
N GLU A 27 6.91 4.94 10.05
CA GLU A 27 5.47 4.88 9.78
C GLU A 27 4.87 3.52 10.17
N GLU A 28 5.70 2.48 10.34
CA GLU A 28 5.26 1.13 10.69
C GLU A 28 4.55 1.10 12.05
N ALA A 29 5.06 1.84 13.03
CA ALA A 29 4.43 1.93 14.35
C ALA A 29 3.02 2.55 14.29
N LYS A 30 2.84 3.60 13.46
CA LYS A 30 1.53 4.24 13.27
C LYS A 30 0.58 3.31 12.50
N LEU A 31 1.07 2.63 11.46
CA LEU A 31 0.28 1.64 10.73
C LEU A 31 -0.20 0.49 11.63
N HIS A 32 0.67 0.00 12.52
CA HIS A 32 0.33 -1.05 13.48
C HIS A 32 -0.74 -0.59 14.48
N SER A 33 -0.66 0.66 14.97
CA SER A 33 -1.70 1.24 15.83
C SER A 33 -3.06 1.28 15.12
N ILE A 34 -3.09 1.83 13.90
CA ILE A 34 -4.31 1.95 13.08
C ILE A 34 -4.88 0.56 12.77
N LYS A 35 -4.03 -0.44 12.50
CA LYS A 35 -4.47 -1.83 12.30
C LYS A 35 -5.20 -2.38 13.52
N GLY A 36 -4.67 -2.15 14.71
CA GLY A 36 -5.30 -2.57 15.97
C GLY A 36 -6.66 -1.89 16.20
N GLU A 37 -6.85 -0.65 15.75
CA GLU A 37 -8.14 0.03 15.80
C GLU A 37 -9.14 -0.56 14.79
N VAL A 38 -8.69 -0.78 13.56
CA VAL A 38 -9.49 -1.36 12.47
C VAL A 38 -9.94 -2.79 12.80
N GLU A 39 -9.07 -3.62 13.38
CA GLU A 39 -9.41 -4.97 13.83
C GLU A 39 -10.46 -5.00 14.96
N ARG A 40 -10.61 -3.89 15.70
CA ARG A 40 -11.61 -3.73 16.76
C ARG A 40 -12.87 -3.02 16.26
N ASP A 41 -13.01 -2.83 14.95
CA ASP A 41 -14.08 -2.05 14.31
C ASP A 41 -14.21 -0.62 14.87
N LEU A 42 -13.09 -0.05 15.36
CA LEU A 42 -13.09 1.32 15.86
C LEU A 42 -13.11 2.33 14.70
N PRO A 43 -13.81 3.46 14.85
CA PRO A 43 -13.84 4.49 13.84
C PRO A 43 -12.47 5.17 13.76
N LEU A 44 -11.85 5.12 12.59
CA LEU A 44 -10.61 5.84 12.33
C LEU A 44 -10.83 7.35 12.21
N SER A 45 -9.83 8.12 12.63
CA SER A 45 -9.83 9.56 12.42
C SER A 45 -9.61 9.90 10.94
N ARG A 46 -9.97 11.13 10.56
CA ARG A 46 -9.67 11.66 9.22
C ARG A 46 -8.16 11.65 8.93
N GLU A 47 -7.34 11.86 9.97
CA GLU A 47 -5.89 11.84 9.83
C GLU A 47 -5.37 10.43 9.53
N ASP A 48 -5.93 9.41 10.16
CA ASP A 48 -5.55 8.02 9.92
C ASP A 48 -5.96 7.56 8.53
N TYR A 49 -7.15 7.96 8.06
CA TYR A 49 -7.51 7.76 6.66
C TYR A 49 -6.56 8.46 5.70
N ALA A 50 -6.17 9.71 5.98
CA ALA A 50 -5.23 10.44 5.14
C ALA A 50 -3.84 9.78 5.12
N PHE A 51 -3.40 9.26 6.28
CA PHE A 51 -2.16 8.51 6.41
C PHE A 51 -2.18 7.22 5.60
N LEU A 52 -3.25 6.41 5.72
CA LEU A 52 -3.40 5.17 4.95
C LEU A 52 -3.42 5.43 3.44
N ASN A 53 -4.14 6.47 2.98
CA ASN A 53 -4.17 6.81 1.56
C ASN A 53 -2.77 7.19 1.02
N ARG A 54 -1.98 7.97 1.76
CA ARG A 54 -0.60 8.30 1.37
C ARG A 54 0.29 7.07 1.28
N LEU A 55 0.16 6.13 2.21
CA LEU A 55 0.91 4.87 2.14
C LEU A 55 0.48 4.00 0.95
N VAL A 56 -0.82 3.98 0.61
CA VAL A 56 -1.32 3.29 -0.58
C VAL A 56 -0.77 3.92 -1.87
N GLU A 57 -0.72 5.25 -1.96
CA GLU A 57 -0.09 5.94 -3.10
C GLU A 57 1.38 5.54 -3.25
N ARG A 58 2.15 5.57 -2.16
CA ARG A 58 3.55 5.13 -2.15
C ARG A 58 3.72 3.65 -2.46
N ALA A 59 2.82 2.80 -1.96
CA ALA A 59 2.75 1.37 -2.27
C ALA A 59 2.58 1.11 -3.76
N ASN A 60 1.68 1.84 -4.40
CA ASN A 60 1.45 1.75 -5.83
C ASN A 60 2.66 2.25 -6.64
N GLU A 61 3.30 3.32 -6.21
CA GLU A 61 4.53 3.83 -6.85
C GLU A 61 5.70 2.86 -6.74
N TRP A 62 5.91 2.29 -5.55
CA TRP A 62 6.94 1.30 -5.32
C TRP A 62 6.75 0.07 -6.21
N GLN A 63 5.53 -0.48 -6.23
CA GLN A 63 5.19 -1.63 -7.07
C GLN A 63 5.35 -1.35 -8.57
N ARG A 64 5.12 -0.11 -9.02
CA ARG A 64 5.42 0.31 -10.40
C ARG A 64 6.93 0.38 -10.65
N GLY A 65 7.68 0.96 -9.72
CA GLY A 65 9.14 1.06 -9.81
C GLY A 65 9.82 -0.31 -9.82
N THR A 66 9.40 -1.24 -8.96
CA THR A 66 9.94 -2.60 -8.92
C THR A 66 9.63 -3.36 -10.20
N LYS A 67 8.40 -3.27 -10.73
CA LYS A 67 8.03 -3.89 -12.01
C LYS A 67 8.77 -3.28 -13.19
N SER A 68 9.03 -1.97 -13.17
CA SER A 68 9.78 -1.30 -14.24
C SER A 68 11.27 -1.60 -14.20
N SER A 69 11.84 -2.00 -13.06
CA SER A 69 13.24 -2.44 -12.96
C SER A 69 13.46 -3.90 -13.38
N GLU A 70 12.43 -4.75 -13.28
CA GLU A 70 12.46 -6.13 -13.80
C GLU A 70 12.39 -6.19 -15.34
N ASP A 71 11.84 -5.16 -16.00
CA ASP A 71 11.69 -5.07 -17.46
C ASP A 71 12.90 -4.44 -18.18
N THR A 72 13.97 -4.11 -17.44
CA THR A 72 15.27 -3.79 -18.03
C THR A 72 16.13 -5.04 -18.07
N GLU A 73 15.77 -5.96 -18.97
CA GLU A 73 16.78 -6.84 -19.56
C GLU A 73 17.85 -5.94 -20.19
N PRO A 74 19.14 -6.05 -19.83
CA PRO A 74 20.19 -5.49 -20.65
C PRO A 74 20.18 -6.32 -21.94
N ALA A 75 19.54 -5.82 -22.99
CA ALA A 75 19.70 -6.37 -24.32
C ALA A 75 21.17 -6.23 -24.72
N ASP A 76 21.85 -7.34 -24.47
CA ASP A 76 23.15 -7.80 -24.88
C ASP A 76 23.73 -7.13 -26.14
N THR A 77 25.02 -6.78 -26.01
CA THR A 77 26.10 -6.96 -26.99
C THR A 77 26.10 -6.22 -28.33
N MET A 78 27.21 -5.49 -28.51
CA MET A 78 27.99 -5.25 -29.73
C MET A 78 27.26 -5.12 -31.07
N SER A 79 27.46 -3.97 -31.71
CA SER A 79 27.82 -3.95 -33.13
C SER A 79 28.46 -2.62 -33.50
N GLY A 80 29.74 -2.67 -33.92
CA GLY A 80 30.41 -1.62 -34.70
C GLY A 80 31.59 -0.96 -34.02
#